data_AF-A0A8B4Q923-F1
#
_entry.id   AF-A0A8B4Q923-F1
#
_cell.length_a   1.000
_cell.length_b   1.000
_cell.length_c   1.000
_cell.angle_alpha   90.00
_cell.angle_beta   90.00
_cell.angle_gamma   90.00
#
_symmetry.space_group_name_H-M   'P 1'
#
loop_
_entity.id
_entity.type
_entity.pdbx_description
1 polymer ?
#
loop_
_entity_poly.entity_id
_entity_poly.type
_entity_poly.pdbx_seq_one_letter_code
_entity_poly.pdbx_strand_id
1 'polypeptide(L)'
;MNIVIWTAVITAITTLFANILFHLLKNEFDWFTDKKRFKREHAYKQLTELYLELYGIVAQSEYIRKFIKLSKESEFTIYEVPFLEWVVKNTSLDAETKELKVELEQTDVTKYNKSKIDELVIKNSKYASSELLKLCIAHRFCKSNMVKDLEEKTQQDFFDEEVMLLRKIVNKIIIETNELLEITHMRYESNEKASGLMNTNIFKE
;
A
#
# COMPACT_ATOMS: atom_id res chain seq x y z
N MET A 1 17.42 71.04 -13.48
CA MET A 1 18.46 70.00 -13.69
C MET A 1 18.44 68.92 -12.59
N ASN A 2 18.38 69.28 -11.30
CA ASN A 2 18.42 68.30 -10.19
C ASN A 2 17.25 67.30 -10.13
N ILE A 3 16.01 67.71 -10.43
CA ILE A 3 14.83 66.82 -10.34
C ILE A 3 14.92 65.65 -11.31
N VAL A 4 15.36 65.89 -12.55
CA VAL A 4 15.50 64.86 -13.60
C VAL A 4 16.57 63.82 -13.23
N ILE A 5 17.66 64.28 -12.60
CA ILE A 5 18.73 63.39 -12.12
C ILE A 5 18.21 62.52 -10.98
N TRP A 6 17.50 63.11 -10.00
CA TRP A 6 16.90 62.34 -8.91
C TRP A 6 15.86 61.32 -9.36
N THR A 7 14.99 61.68 -10.32
CA THR A 7 14.03 60.72 -10.88
C THR A 7 14.73 59.56 -11.57
N ALA A 8 15.79 59.82 -12.36
CA ALA A 8 16.55 58.77 -13.03
C ALA A 8 17.24 57.83 -12.03
N VAL A 9 17.81 58.37 -10.94
CA VAL A 9 18.42 57.59 -9.87
C VAL A 9 17.39 56.72 -9.14
N ILE A 10 16.21 57.26 -8.83
CA ILE A 10 15.12 56.51 -8.20
C ILE A 10 14.61 55.40 -9.13
N THR A 11 14.43 55.67 -10.43
CA THR A 11 14.04 54.65 -11.41
C THR A 11 15.10 53.55 -11.52
N ALA A 12 16.38 53.89 -11.53
CA ALA A 12 17.47 52.91 -11.56
C ALA A 12 17.47 52.01 -10.30
N ILE A 13 17.31 52.61 -9.11
CA ILE A 13 17.26 51.90 -7.83
C ILE A 13 16.04 50.98 -7.77
N THR A 14 14.85 51.48 -8.12
CA THR A 14 13.61 50.68 -8.12
C THR A 14 13.67 49.54 -9.12
N THR A 15 14.25 49.75 -10.31
CA THR A 15 14.45 48.69 -11.31
C THR A 15 15.43 47.63 -10.80
N LEU A 16 16.53 48.05 -10.16
CA LEU A 16 17.49 47.11 -9.56
C LEU A 16 16.84 46.25 -8.47
N PHE A 17 16.12 46.87 -7.54
CA PHE A 17 15.41 46.15 -6.48
C PHE A 17 14.32 45.23 -7.02
N ALA A 18 13.52 45.69 -8.00
CA ALA A 18 12.50 44.86 -8.64
C ALA A 18 13.12 43.65 -9.33
N ASN A 19 14.26 43.81 -9.99
CA ASN A 19 14.94 42.72 -10.68
C ASN A 19 15.54 41.69 -9.70
N ILE A 20 16.16 42.16 -8.61
CA ILE A 20 16.66 41.29 -7.52
C ILE A 20 15.49 40.53 -6.89
N LEU A 21 14.41 41.23 -6.53
CA LEU A 21 13.21 40.62 -5.95
C LEU A 21 12.59 39.59 -6.88
N PHE A 22 12.48 39.91 -8.18
CA PHE A 22 11.96 38.99 -9.18
C PHE A 22 12.81 37.73 -9.31
N HIS A 23 14.15 37.87 -9.34
CA HIS A 23 15.04 36.72 -9.39
C HIS A 23 14.95 35.84 -8.13
N LEU A 24 14.86 36.44 -6.94
CA LEU A 24 14.69 35.67 -5.70
C LEU A 24 13.35 34.93 -5.67
N LEU A 25 12.26 35.61 -6.03
CA LEU A 25 10.93 34.98 -6.10
C LEU A 25 10.86 33.88 -7.15
N LYS A 26 11.50 34.09 -8.31
CA LYS A 26 11.58 33.08 -9.37
C LYS A 26 12.33 31.84 -8.89
N ASN A 27 13.50 32.00 -8.27
CA ASN A 27 14.29 30.87 -7.79
C ASN A 27 13.53 30.05 -6.73
N GLU A 28 12.86 30.71 -5.77
CA GLU A 28 12.02 30.04 -4.77
C GLU A 28 10.83 29.32 -5.41
N PHE A 29 10.16 29.96 -6.38
CA PHE A 29 9.04 29.36 -7.09
C PHE A 29 9.46 28.16 -7.95
N ASP A 30 10.59 28.27 -8.64
CA ASP A 30 11.16 27.19 -9.45
C ASP A 30 11.53 26.00 -8.57
N TRP A 31 12.24 26.23 -7.45
CA TRP A 31 12.56 25.19 -6.47
C TRP A 31 11.31 24.51 -5.90
N PHE A 32 10.29 25.29 -5.56
CA PHE A 32 9.03 24.76 -5.04
C PHE A 32 8.29 23.92 -6.08
N THR A 33 8.30 24.35 -7.34
CA THR A 33 7.69 23.64 -8.47
C THR A 33 8.42 22.32 -8.72
N ASP A 34 9.75 22.33 -8.72
CA ASP A 34 10.57 21.13 -8.88
C ASP A 34 10.37 20.14 -7.74
N LYS A 35 10.31 20.62 -6.48
CA LYS A 35 10.02 19.77 -5.32
C LYS A 35 8.65 19.11 -5.42
N LYS A 36 7.63 19.87 -5.83
CA LYS A 36 6.28 19.32 -6.07
C LYS A 36 6.26 18.29 -7.18
N ARG A 37 6.96 18.57 -8.29
CA ARG A 37 7.08 17.64 -9.42
C ARG A 37 7.75 16.34 -8.98
N PHE A 38 8.89 16.44 -8.30
CA PHE A 38 9.62 15.27 -7.79
C PHE A 38 8.75 14.42 -6.85
N LYS A 39 8.07 15.05 -5.87
CA LYS A 39 7.18 14.32 -4.95
C LYS A 39 6.08 13.57 -5.70
N ARG A 40 5.44 14.22 -6.67
CA ARG A 40 4.37 13.62 -7.47
C ARG A 40 4.88 12.48 -8.35
N GLU A 41 6.02 12.66 -9.02
CA GLU A 41 6.63 11.61 -9.86
C GLU A 41 7.08 10.41 -9.03
N HIS A 42 7.66 10.63 -7.85
CA HIS A 42 8.01 9.56 -6.94
C HIS A 42 6.77 8.82 -6.44
N ALA A 43 5.73 9.54 -5.98
CA ALA A 43 4.48 8.95 -5.55
C ALA A 43 3.79 8.14 -6.65
N TYR A 44 3.81 8.63 -7.90
CA TYR A 44 3.28 7.90 -9.05
C TYR A 44 4.02 6.59 -9.31
N LYS A 45 5.36 6.59 -9.18
CA LYS A 45 6.15 5.35 -9.26
C LYS A 45 5.83 4.38 -8.12
N GLN A 46 5.72 4.87 -6.89
CA GLN A 46 5.30 4.02 -5.77
C GLN A 46 3.93 3.38 -6.04
N LEU A 47 2.98 4.19 -6.50
CA LEU A 47 1.62 3.75 -6.81
C LEU A 47 1.61 2.64 -7.87
N THR A 48 2.24 2.88 -9.01
CA THR A 48 2.18 1.99 -10.18
C THR A 48 3.06 0.75 -10.08
N GLU A 49 4.21 0.85 -9.40
CA GLU A 49 5.18 -0.25 -9.30
C GLU A 49 4.94 -1.17 -8.09
N LEU A 50 4.05 -0.80 -7.17
CA LEU A 50 3.79 -1.57 -5.95
C LEU A 50 2.35 -1.47 -5.44
N TYR A 51 1.89 -0.26 -5.09
CA TYR A 51 0.68 -0.13 -4.27
C TYR A 51 -0.61 -0.55 -4.96
N LEU A 52 -0.75 -0.32 -6.28
CA LEU A 52 -1.94 -0.77 -7.01
C LEU A 52 -2.07 -2.31 -7.03
N GLU A 53 -0.96 -3.03 -7.17
CA GLU A 53 -0.98 -4.50 -7.11
C GLU A 53 -1.33 -4.98 -5.69
N LEU A 54 -0.69 -4.40 -4.66
CA LEU A 54 -1.01 -4.70 -3.26
C LEU A 54 -2.48 -4.41 -2.92
N TYR A 55 -3.00 -3.27 -3.35
CA TYR A 55 -4.38 -2.89 -3.14
C TYR A 55 -5.34 -3.86 -3.83
N GLY A 56 -5.00 -4.34 -5.03
CA GLY A 56 -5.74 -5.40 -5.72
C GLY A 56 -5.82 -6.71 -4.93
N ILE A 57 -4.70 -7.12 -4.31
CA ILE A 57 -4.66 -8.32 -3.45
C ILE A 57 -5.56 -8.15 -2.22
N VAL A 58 -5.52 -6.99 -1.58
CA VAL A 58 -6.40 -6.67 -0.44
C VAL A 58 -7.86 -6.63 -0.88
N ALA A 59 -8.16 -6.06 -2.04
CA ALA A 59 -9.51 -6.02 -2.60
C ALA A 59 -10.07 -7.41 -2.90
N GLN A 60 -9.23 -8.32 -3.37
CA GLN A 60 -9.61 -9.73 -3.54
C GLN A 60 -10.02 -10.36 -2.20
N SER A 61 -9.22 -10.17 -1.14
CA SER A 61 -9.54 -10.66 0.21
C SER A 61 -10.87 -10.11 0.73
N GLU A 62 -11.11 -8.80 0.59
CA GLU A 62 -12.36 -8.18 1.06
C GLU A 62 -13.58 -8.58 0.23
N TYR A 63 -13.39 -8.85 -1.07
CA TYR A 63 -14.44 -9.44 -1.89
C TYR A 63 -14.76 -10.88 -1.45
N ILE A 64 -13.74 -11.70 -1.16
CA ILE A 64 -13.94 -13.06 -0.62
C ILE A 64 -14.72 -12.99 0.70
N ARG A 65 -14.37 -12.05 1.60
CA ARG A 65 -15.11 -11.83 2.86
C ARG A 65 -16.60 -11.59 2.60
N LYS A 66 -16.91 -10.71 1.64
CA LYS A 66 -18.28 -10.41 1.26
C LYS A 66 -18.97 -11.61 0.62
N PHE A 67 -18.28 -12.35 -0.25
CA PHE A 67 -18.81 -13.54 -0.90
C PHE A 67 -19.17 -14.64 0.12
N ILE A 68 -18.29 -14.91 1.09
CA ILE A 68 -18.56 -15.86 2.18
C ILE A 68 -19.73 -15.38 3.05
N LYS A 69 -19.86 -14.07 3.30
CA LYS A 69 -21.03 -13.51 4.00
C LYS A 69 -22.34 -13.79 3.25
N LEU A 70 -22.32 -13.78 1.92
CA LEU A 70 -23.49 -14.18 1.11
C LEU A 70 -23.77 -15.69 1.21
N SER A 71 -22.76 -16.53 1.45
CA SER A 71 -22.90 -18.00 1.55
C SER A 71 -23.28 -18.53 2.95
N LYS A 72 -23.68 -17.65 3.88
CA LYS A 72 -24.47 -17.93 5.11
C LYS A 72 -23.82 -18.54 6.36
N GLU A 73 -22.51 -18.71 6.50
CA GLU A 73 -21.97 -19.47 7.67
C GLU A 73 -21.01 -18.76 8.63
N SER A 74 -20.64 -17.49 8.47
CA SER A 74 -19.87 -16.77 9.52
C SER A 74 -19.68 -15.28 9.21
N GLU A 75 -19.78 -14.42 10.25
CA GLU A 75 -19.40 -13.01 10.17
C GLU A 75 -17.98 -12.82 10.71
N PHE A 76 -16.95 -13.06 9.90
CA PHE A 76 -15.57 -12.75 10.29
C PHE A 76 -15.27 -11.26 10.07
N THR A 77 -14.92 -10.56 11.15
CA THR A 77 -14.47 -9.18 11.06
C THR A 77 -13.02 -9.10 10.55
N ILE A 78 -12.60 -7.94 10.04
CA ILE A 78 -11.20 -7.66 9.68
C ILE A 78 -10.27 -7.71 10.91
N TYR A 79 -10.82 -7.61 12.12
CA TYR A 79 -10.04 -7.69 13.36
C TYR A 79 -9.69 -9.12 13.73
N GLU A 80 -10.59 -10.07 13.44
CA GLU A 80 -10.42 -11.50 13.69
C GLU A 80 -9.66 -12.18 12.56
N VAL A 81 -10.04 -11.87 11.32
CA VAL A 81 -9.43 -12.43 10.12
C VAL A 81 -9.07 -11.29 9.18
N PRO A 82 -7.88 -10.68 9.31
CA PRO A 82 -7.51 -9.48 8.56
C PRO A 82 -7.34 -9.71 7.07
N PHE A 83 -7.09 -10.96 6.66
CA PHE A 83 -6.89 -11.33 5.27
C PHE A 83 -7.49 -12.71 4.99
N LEU A 84 -8.22 -12.85 3.89
CA LEU A 84 -8.83 -14.09 3.42
C LEU A 84 -8.24 -14.53 2.08
N GLU A 85 -7.97 -15.83 1.99
CA GLU A 85 -7.37 -16.46 0.82
C GLU A 85 -8.36 -17.43 0.18
N TRP A 86 -8.38 -17.45 -1.15
CA TRP A 86 -9.07 -18.50 -1.89
C TRP A 86 -8.12 -19.68 -2.09
N VAL A 87 -8.58 -20.90 -1.82
CA VAL A 87 -7.78 -22.12 -1.97
C VAL A 87 -8.56 -23.14 -2.79
N VAL A 88 -7.95 -23.61 -3.88
CA VAL A 88 -8.48 -24.70 -4.70
C VAL A 88 -7.62 -25.95 -4.47
N LYS A 89 -8.27 -27.06 -4.11
CA LYS A 89 -7.63 -28.35 -3.85
C LYS A 89 -8.01 -29.32 -4.97
N ASN A 90 -7.01 -29.86 -5.65
CA ASN A 90 -7.18 -30.95 -6.59
C ASN A 90 -6.80 -32.26 -5.92
N THR A 91 -7.73 -33.20 -5.88
CA THR A 91 -7.50 -34.54 -5.32
C THR A 91 -7.43 -35.53 -6.46
N SER A 92 -6.28 -36.17 -6.62
CA SER A 92 -6.06 -37.26 -7.56
C SER A 92 -5.69 -38.53 -6.82
N LEU A 93 -6.17 -39.68 -7.31
CA LEU A 93 -5.70 -40.98 -6.81
C LEU A 93 -4.39 -41.33 -7.53
N ASP A 94 -3.33 -41.56 -6.77
CA ASP A 94 -2.09 -42.10 -7.32
C ASP A 94 -2.33 -43.55 -7.80
N ALA A 95 -2.05 -43.82 -9.07
CA ALA A 95 -2.32 -45.12 -9.67
C ALA A 95 -1.38 -46.24 -9.16
N GLU A 96 -0.18 -45.90 -8.69
CA GLU A 96 0.81 -46.86 -8.16
C GLU A 96 0.61 -47.09 -6.66
N THR A 97 0.46 -46.03 -5.87
CA THR A 97 0.38 -46.15 -4.40
C THR A 97 -1.05 -46.29 -3.88
N LYS A 98 -2.06 -46.02 -4.71
CA LYS A 98 -3.48 -45.87 -4.33
C LYS A 98 -3.71 -44.83 -3.23
N GLU A 99 -2.74 -43.94 -3.01
CA GLU A 99 -2.88 -42.85 -2.05
C GLU A 99 -3.59 -41.66 -2.69
N LEU A 100 -4.33 -40.91 -1.87
CA LEU A 100 -4.95 -39.66 -2.29
C LEU A 100 -3.88 -38.56 -2.29
N LYS A 101 -3.50 -38.10 -3.47
CA LYS A 101 -2.63 -36.94 -3.63
C LYS A 101 -3.51 -35.68 -3.68
N VAL A 102 -3.30 -34.78 -2.72
CA VAL A 102 -3.96 -33.48 -2.69
C VAL A 102 -2.95 -32.42 -3.10
N GLU A 103 -3.15 -31.79 -4.25
CA GLU A 103 -2.34 -30.69 -4.74
C GLU A 103 -3.12 -29.37 -4.66
N LEU A 104 -2.43 -28.30 -4.28
CA LEU A 104 -3.01 -26.96 -4.29
C LEU A 104 -2.86 -26.37 -5.69
N GLU A 105 -3.98 -26.11 -6.36
CA GLU A 105 -3.96 -25.54 -7.70
C GLU A 105 -3.63 -24.04 -7.64
N GLN A 106 -2.64 -23.63 -8.44
CA GLN A 106 -2.31 -22.23 -8.66
C GLN A 106 -3.09 -21.70 -9.87
N THR A 107 -4.03 -20.81 -9.58
CA THR A 107 -4.87 -20.09 -10.54
C THR A 107 -4.58 -18.59 -10.40
N ASP A 108 -5.14 -17.77 -11.28
CA ASP A 108 -5.00 -16.32 -11.19
C ASP A 108 -5.57 -15.72 -9.91
N VAL A 109 -6.47 -16.42 -9.22
CA VAL A 109 -7.05 -16.01 -7.94
C VAL A 109 -6.23 -16.57 -6.76
N THR A 110 -5.85 -17.85 -6.80
CA THR A 110 -5.16 -18.50 -5.66
C THR A 110 -3.68 -18.09 -5.53
N LYS A 111 -3.08 -17.50 -6.58
CA LYS A 111 -1.70 -16.97 -6.53
C LYS A 111 -1.54 -15.74 -5.61
N TYR A 112 -2.63 -15.03 -5.32
CA TYR A 112 -2.64 -13.85 -4.47
C TYR A 112 -3.01 -14.22 -3.03
N ASN A 113 -1.97 -14.49 -2.24
CA ASN A 113 -2.07 -14.89 -0.82
C ASN A 113 -1.25 -13.96 0.09
N LYS A 114 -1.31 -14.18 1.41
CA LYS A 114 -0.59 -13.35 2.40
C LYS A 114 0.92 -13.32 2.21
N SER A 115 1.52 -14.42 1.73
CA SER A 115 2.95 -14.44 1.39
C SER A 115 3.26 -13.62 0.16
N LYS A 116 2.33 -13.53 -0.79
CA LYS A 116 2.53 -12.73 -1.99
C LYS A 116 2.70 -11.25 -1.66
N ILE A 117 2.00 -10.76 -0.64
CA ILE A 117 2.15 -9.39 -0.13
C ILE A 117 3.60 -9.15 0.32
N ASP A 118 4.14 -10.03 1.19
CA ASP A 118 5.52 -9.90 1.68
C ASP A 118 6.53 -9.95 0.53
N GLU A 119 6.36 -10.90 -0.39
CA GLU A 119 7.23 -11.06 -1.56
C GLU A 119 7.27 -9.78 -2.40
N LEU A 120 6.11 -9.20 -2.72
CA LEU A 120 6.01 -7.99 -3.52
C LEU A 120 6.64 -6.79 -2.81
N VAL A 121 6.34 -6.58 -1.53
CA VAL A 121 6.91 -5.49 -0.73
C VAL A 121 8.43 -5.60 -0.64
N ILE A 122 8.96 -6.80 -0.39
CA ILE A 122 10.40 -7.00 -0.25
C ILE A 122 11.11 -6.88 -1.60
N LYS A 123 10.56 -7.47 -2.66
CA LYS A 123 11.09 -7.39 -4.03
C LYS A 123 11.13 -5.94 -4.53
N ASN A 124 10.09 -5.17 -4.22
CA ASN A 124 9.94 -3.77 -4.62
C ASN A 124 10.19 -2.79 -3.46
N SER A 125 11.08 -3.15 -2.53
CA SER A 125 11.37 -2.39 -1.30
C SER A 125 11.74 -0.92 -1.52
N LYS A 126 12.32 -0.57 -2.68
CA LYS A 126 12.59 0.82 -3.10
C LYS A 126 11.35 1.70 -3.25
N TYR A 127 10.17 1.09 -3.40
CA TYR A 127 8.89 1.77 -3.57
C TYR A 127 8.01 1.67 -2.31
N ALA A 128 8.29 0.72 -1.42
CA ALA A 128 7.58 0.54 -0.18
C ALA A 128 7.94 1.63 0.84
N SER A 129 6.99 2.02 1.69
CA SER A 129 7.32 2.79 2.87
C SER A 129 8.19 1.97 3.82
N SER A 130 9.05 2.66 4.60
CA SER A 130 9.91 1.98 5.58
C SER A 130 9.12 1.21 6.63
N GLU A 131 7.89 1.63 6.91
CA GLU A 131 7.02 0.98 7.90
C GLU A 131 6.39 -0.28 7.31
N LEU A 132 5.83 -0.21 6.10
CA LEU A 132 5.28 -1.37 5.40
C LEU A 132 6.35 -2.46 5.22
N LEU A 133 7.57 -2.07 4.84
CA LEU A 133 8.70 -3.01 4.71
C LEU A 133 9.03 -3.70 6.04
N LYS A 134 9.07 -2.97 7.15
CA LYS A 134 9.34 -3.55 8.48
C LYS A 134 8.25 -4.54 8.88
N LEU A 135 6.98 -4.19 8.65
CA LEU A 135 5.84 -5.06 8.94
C LEU A 135 5.90 -6.37 8.15
N CYS A 136 6.16 -6.30 6.83
CA CYS A 136 6.29 -7.49 5.99
C CYS A 136 7.50 -8.37 6.37
N ILE A 137 8.62 -7.78 6.79
CA ILE A 137 9.77 -8.56 7.27
C ILE A 137 9.42 -9.29 8.58
N ALA A 138 8.75 -8.61 9.52
CA ALA A 138 8.28 -9.22 10.76
C ALA A 138 7.26 -10.35 10.50
N HIS A 139 6.30 -10.11 9.60
CA HIS A 139 5.29 -11.11 9.23
C HIS A 139 5.93 -12.34 8.60
N ARG A 140 6.86 -12.16 7.66
CA ARG A 140 7.65 -13.26 7.07
C ARG A 140 8.41 -14.05 8.14
N PHE A 141 9.02 -13.37 9.11
CA PHE A 141 9.73 -14.03 10.21
C PHE A 141 8.79 -14.87 11.07
N CYS A 142 7.67 -14.28 11.50
CA CYS A 142 6.64 -14.96 12.29
C CYS A 142 6.15 -16.22 11.59
N LYS A 143 5.71 -16.11 10.34
CA LYS A 143 5.25 -17.24 9.52
C LYS A 143 6.32 -18.34 9.39
N SER A 144 7.59 -17.97 9.19
CA SER A 144 8.66 -18.97 9.07
C SER A 144 8.91 -19.78 10.34
N ASN A 145 8.61 -19.21 11.51
CA ASN A 145 8.78 -19.89 12.79
C ASN A 145 7.55 -20.72 13.19
N MET A 146 6.35 -20.39 12.73
CA MET A 146 5.14 -21.19 12.95
C MET A 146 5.19 -22.60 12.33
N VAL A 147 6.04 -22.82 11.32
CA VAL A 147 6.21 -24.14 10.67
C VAL A 147 7.07 -25.09 11.53
N LYS A 148 7.73 -24.58 12.57
CA LYS A 148 8.60 -25.38 13.44
C LYS A 148 7.79 -26.06 14.53
N ASP A 149 8.27 -27.23 14.95
CA ASP A 149 7.72 -27.91 16.12
C ASP A 149 8.11 -27.10 17.37
N LEU A 150 7.12 -26.41 17.93
CA LEU A 150 7.26 -25.43 19.00
C LEU A 150 6.27 -25.79 20.11
N GLU A 151 6.56 -25.36 21.33
CA GLU A 151 5.59 -25.47 22.43
C GLU A 151 4.28 -24.74 22.08
N GLU A 152 3.14 -25.31 22.48
CA GLU A 152 1.79 -24.82 22.16
C GLU A 152 1.61 -23.33 22.47
N LYS A 153 2.10 -22.86 23.63
CA LYS A 153 2.05 -21.45 24.00
C LYS A 153 2.82 -20.56 23.01
N THR A 154 4.00 -20.99 22.59
CA THR A 154 4.83 -20.25 21.63
C THR A 154 4.17 -20.21 20.26
N GLN A 155 3.50 -21.28 19.85
CA GLN A 155 2.72 -21.30 18.60
C GLN A 155 1.56 -20.30 18.64
N GLN A 156 0.84 -20.23 19.77
CA GLN A 156 -0.24 -19.27 19.94
C GLN A 156 0.28 -17.82 19.91
N ASP A 157 1.40 -17.54 20.60
CA ASP A 157 2.02 -16.20 20.59
C ASP A 157 2.39 -15.77 19.15
N PHE A 158 2.92 -16.69 18.33
CA PHE A 158 3.18 -16.41 16.91
C PHE A 158 1.89 -16.20 16.11
N PHE A 159 0.83 -16.99 16.36
CA PHE A 159 -0.44 -16.82 15.65
C PHE A 159 -1.05 -15.44 15.92
N ASP A 160 -1.10 -15.02 17.19
CA ASP A 160 -1.66 -13.73 17.59
C ASP A 160 -0.84 -12.57 16.99
N GLU A 161 0.49 -12.72 16.95
CA GLU A 161 1.39 -11.77 16.30
C GLU A 161 1.16 -11.73 14.78
N GLU A 162 0.99 -12.87 14.11
CA GLU A 162 0.69 -12.96 12.67
C GLU A 162 -0.59 -12.18 12.33
N VAL A 163 -1.67 -12.41 13.09
CA VAL A 163 -2.95 -11.72 12.92
C VAL A 163 -2.78 -10.21 13.10
N MET A 164 -2.09 -9.79 14.16
CA MET A 164 -1.84 -8.36 14.38
C MET A 164 -1.02 -7.75 13.23
N LEU A 165 0.04 -8.41 12.78
CA LEU A 165 0.92 -7.92 11.72
C LEU A 165 0.17 -7.82 10.40
N LEU A 166 -0.61 -8.83 10.02
CA LEU A 166 -1.44 -8.82 8.82
C LEU A 166 -2.43 -7.66 8.84
N ARG A 167 -3.10 -7.43 9.97
CA ARG A 167 -4.00 -6.28 10.11
C ARG A 167 -3.30 -4.95 9.87
N LYS A 168 -2.10 -4.78 10.43
CA LYS A 168 -1.31 -3.56 10.22
C LYS A 168 -0.90 -3.42 8.74
N ILE A 169 -0.47 -4.51 8.11
CA ILE A 169 -0.08 -4.54 6.68
C ILE A 169 -1.26 -4.15 5.79
N VAL A 170 -2.41 -4.80 5.96
CA VAL A 170 -3.63 -4.56 5.18
C VAL A 170 -4.08 -3.11 5.30
N ASN A 171 -4.20 -2.60 6.54
CA ASN A 171 -4.59 -1.21 6.77
C ASN A 171 -3.58 -0.24 6.13
N LYS A 172 -2.28 -0.53 6.27
CA LYS A 172 -1.23 0.32 5.72
C LYS A 172 -1.30 0.40 4.20
N ILE A 173 -1.50 -0.72 3.52
CA ILE A 173 -1.69 -0.78 2.07
C ILE A 173 -2.87 0.10 1.65
N ILE A 174 -4.01 -0.01 2.33
CA ILE A 174 -5.22 0.78 2.01
C ILE A 174 -4.96 2.28 2.20
N ILE A 175 -4.38 2.67 3.33
CA ILE A 175 -4.10 4.07 3.67
C ILE A 175 -3.11 4.66 2.67
N GLU A 176 -1.94 4.04 2.52
CA GLU A 176 -0.85 4.56 1.69
C GLU A 176 -1.23 4.58 0.21
N THR A 177 -2.02 3.63 -0.29
CA THR A 177 -2.55 3.68 -1.67
C THR A 177 -3.39 4.93 -1.88
N ASN A 178 -4.31 5.23 -0.96
CA ASN A 178 -5.17 6.41 -1.07
C ASN A 178 -4.39 7.73 -0.85
N GLU A 179 -3.34 7.74 -0.02
CA GLU A 179 -2.41 8.87 0.10
C GLU A 179 -1.66 9.13 -1.21
N LEU A 180 -1.17 8.08 -1.86
CA LEU A 180 -0.46 8.19 -3.14
C LEU A 180 -1.40 8.64 -4.28
N LEU A 181 -2.65 8.15 -4.30
CA LEU A 181 -3.68 8.62 -5.22
C LEU A 181 -3.95 10.13 -5.02
N GLU A 182 -4.07 10.58 -3.78
CA GLU A 182 -4.25 12.00 -3.47
C GLU A 182 -3.05 12.86 -3.91
N ILE A 183 -1.82 12.43 -3.60
CA ILE A 183 -0.59 13.14 -4.00
C ILE A 183 -0.47 13.25 -5.53
N THR A 184 -0.96 12.23 -6.25
CA THR A 184 -0.96 12.18 -7.72
C THR A 184 -2.19 12.83 -8.35
N HIS A 185 -3.09 13.43 -7.56
CA HIS A 185 -4.35 14.04 -8.00
C HIS A 185 -5.28 13.08 -8.73
N MET A 186 -5.22 11.80 -8.38
CA MET A 186 -6.18 10.78 -8.82
C MET A 186 -7.35 10.71 -7.85
N ARG A 187 -8.44 10.07 -8.29
CA ARG A 187 -9.58 9.77 -7.41
C ARG A 187 -9.14 8.79 -6.32
N TYR A 188 -9.48 9.10 -5.08
CA TYR A 188 -9.24 8.27 -3.91
C TYR A 188 -10.47 8.27 -3.01
N GLU A 189 -10.54 7.32 -2.09
CA GLU A 189 -11.62 7.19 -1.11
C GLU A 189 -11.15 7.71 0.25
N SER A 190 -11.68 8.88 0.68
CA SER A 190 -11.24 9.55 1.91
C SER A 190 -11.45 8.70 3.17
N ASN A 191 -12.51 7.88 3.19
CA ASN A 191 -12.81 6.99 4.30
C ASN A 191 -11.78 5.86 4.42
N GLU A 192 -11.34 5.30 3.29
CA GLU A 192 -10.29 4.27 3.26
C GLU A 192 -8.96 4.86 3.76
N LYS A 193 -8.61 6.06 3.30
CA LYS A 193 -7.43 6.79 3.77
C LYS A 193 -7.44 7.03 5.28
N ALA A 194 -8.60 7.36 5.85
CA ALA A 194 -8.71 7.70 7.26
C ALA A 194 -8.78 6.45 8.17
N SER A 195 -9.49 5.41 7.74
CA SER A 195 -9.78 4.23 8.58
C SER A 195 -8.85 3.05 8.33
N GLY A 196 -8.23 2.97 7.15
CA GLY A 196 -7.55 1.77 6.68
C GLY A 196 -8.49 0.61 6.39
N LEU A 197 -9.80 0.87 6.25
CA LEU A 197 -10.81 -0.13 5.91
C LEU A 197 -11.30 0.11 4.49
N MET A 198 -11.37 -0.96 3.70
CA MET A 198 -11.80 -0.87 2.30
C MET A 198 -13.30 -0.62 2.18
N ASN A 199 -13.68 0.26 1.26
CA ASN A 199 -15.07 0.59 0.97
C ASN A 199 -15.71 -0.50 0.10
N THR A 200 -16.44 -1.42 0.73
CA THR A 200 -17.13 -2.52 0.04
C THR A 200 -18.54 -2.17 -0.46
N ASN A 201 -18.94 -0.89 -0.38
CA ASN A 201 -20.26 -0.44 -0.84
C ASN A 201 -20.43 -0.58 -2.35
N ILE A 202 -19.34 -0.58 -3.12
CA ILE A 202 -19.37 -0.80 -4.58
C ILE A 202 -19.98 -2.14 -4.98
N PHE A 203 -20.02 -3.10 -4.04
CA PHE A 203 -20.58 -4.43 -4.25
C PHE A 203 -22.01 -4.56 -3.70
N LYS A 204 -22.56 -3.53 -3.05
CA LYS A 204 -23.92 -3.58 -2.48
C LYS A 204 -24.90 -3.18 -3.59
N GLU A 205 -25.75 -4.11 -3.99
CA GLU A 205 -27.07 -3.79 -4.58
C GLU A 205 -28.05 -3.45 -3.45
#